data_AF-A0A2A5CF12-F1
#
_entry.id   AF-A0A2A5CF12-F1
#
_cell.length_a   1.000
_cell.length_b   1.000
_cell.length_c   1.000
_cell.angle_alpha   90.00
_cell.angle_beta   90.00
_cell.angle_gamma   90.00
#
_symmetry.space_group_name_H-M   'P 1'
#
loop_
_entity.id
_entity.type
_entity.pdbx_description
1 polymer ?
#
loop_
_entity_poly.entity_id
_entity_poly.type
_entity_poly.pdbx_seq_one_letter_code
_entity_poly.pdbx_strand_id
1 'polypeptide(L)'
;MAKHKQPDFNGVANSGTAQISNLQQGDVCRALVLKLGGTTFDYSHIENIKVKLGSKTIVDLSGTQLKLINAYMGRTYNAAYLPIHFADPNSRTIDGENWGAIDTSIPYGSFSIQVKITGATAPTLECWMDKADANPDVPDREVFRAYVSGFQSIPAAGRPTLAVPVGSIIGNLITRAHFFHAEISKLDVKRDGYNLIEEGEVALLQFEQAELNRVIQAGHLCFDPLISNDQSMSISTTMTKGGVKMPAPLEFRAVLDDADTVNMITELYTTVERI
;
A
#
# COMPACT_ATOMS: atom_id res chain seq x y z
N MET A 1 -20.20 5.85 -9.19
CA MET A 1 -19.47 5.10 -8.13
C MET A 1 -20.46 4.17 -7.45
N ALA A 2 -20.38 2.87 -7.70
CA ALA A 2 -21.27 1.88 -7.11
C ALA A 2 -20.67 1.36 -5.80
N LYS A 3 -21.42 1.44 -4.69
CA LYS A 3 -20.97 0.93 -3.38
C LYS A 3 -21.81 -0.29 -3.01
N HIS A 4 -21.17 -1.42 -2.78
CA HIS A 4 -21.83 -2.68 -2.46
C HIS A 4 -21.38 -3.19 -1.11
N LYS A 5 -22.33 -3.39 -0.19
CA LYS A 5 -22.06 -4.04 1.08
C LYS A 5 -21.61 -5.48 0.80
N GLN A 6 -20.49 -5.86 1.40
CA GLN A 6 -19.94 -7.22 1.32
C GLN A 6 -20.62 -8.13 2.36
N PRO A 7 -20.47 -9.47 2.26
CA PRO A 7 -20.94 -10.36 3.31
C PRO A 7 -20.41 -9.94 4.68
N ASP A 8 -21.18 -10.19 5.73
CA ASP A 8 -20.78 -9.81 7.08
C ASP A 8 -19.51 -10.57 7.52
N PHE A 9 -18.69 -9.91 8.33
CA PHE A 9 -17.52 -10.54 8.93
C PHE A 9 -17.92 -11.63 9.92
N ASN A 10 -17.28 -12.79 9.83
CA ASN A 10 -17.30 -13.80 10.88
C ASN A 10 -16.24 -13.47 11.94
N GLY A 11 -16.53 -13.67 13.23
CA GLY A 11 -15.51 -13.55 14.29
C GLY A 11 -15.18 -12.12 14.73
N VAL A 12 -16.10 -11.15 14.56
CA VAL A 12 -15.92 -9.77 15.06
C VAL A 12 -16.01 -9.77 16.59
N ALA A 13 -14.87 -9.75 17.26
CA ALA A 13 -14.75 -9.70 18.71
C ALA A 13 -13.44 -9.02 19.12
N ASN A 14 -13.36 -8.56 20.36
CA ASN A 14 -12.10 -8.08 20.93
C ASN A 14 -11.05 -9.21 20.91
N SER A 15 -9.82 -8.90 20.50
CA SER A 15 -8.72 -9.88 20.34
C SER A 15 -9.01 -10.98 19.31
N GLY A 16 -10.07 -10.85 18.51
CA GLY A 16 -10.47 -11.79 17.47
C GLY A 16 -9.89 -11.45 16.10
N THR A 17 -9.83 -12.46 15.23
CA THR A 17 -9.58 -12.27 13.80
C THR A 17 -10.90 -12.35 13.05
N ALA A 18 -11.41 -11.19 12.65
CA ALA A 18 -12.61 -11.09 11.83
C ALA A 18 -12.27 -11.47 10.38
N GLN A 19 -13.12 -12.24 9.71
CA GLN A 19 -12.88 -12.67 8.33
C GLN A 19 -14.12 -12.64 7.45
N ILE A 20 -13.93 -12.20 6.20
CA ILE A 20 -14.80 -12.53 5.06
C ILE A 20 -14.02 -13.44 4.13
N SER A 21 -14.43 -14.71 4.04
CA SER A 21 -13.71 -15.71 3.23
C SER A 21 -13.93 -15.56 1.73
N ASN A 22 -15.05 -14.95 1.32
CA ASN A 22 -15.39 -14.73 -0.08
C ASN A 22 -16.07 -13.36 -0.22
N LEU A 23 -15.29 -12.37 -0.62
CA LEU A 23 -15.80 -11.10 -1.11
C LEU A 23 -16.54 -11.34 -2.44
N GLN A 24 -17.50 -10.46 -2.75
CA GLN A 24 -18.21 -10.51 -4.03
C GLN A 24 -17.22 -10.28 -5.18
N GLN A 25 -17.24 -11.19 -6.16
CA GLN A 25 -16.39 -11.16 -7.34
C GLN A 25 -17.23 -10.93 -8.61
N GLY A 26 -16.58 -10.74 -9.76
CA GLY A 26 -17.21 -10.55 -11.08
C GLY A 26 -17.08 -9.14 -11.67
N ASP A 27 -16.70 -8.15 -10.85
CA ASP A 27 -16.53 -6.75 -11.27
C ASP A 27 -15.16 -6.21 -10.83
N VAL A 28 -14.83 -4.96 -11.18
CA VAL A 28 -13.59 -4.32 -10.76
C VAL A 28 -13.73 -3.72 -9.35
N CYS A 29 -12.86 -4.14 -8.43
CA CYS A 29 -12.75 -3.62 -7.07
C CYS A 29 -11.74 -2.47 -7.00
N ARG A 30 -12.23 -1.24 -6.89
CA ARG A 30 -11.39 -0.03 -6.81
C ARG A 30 -10.91 0.26 -5.39
N ALA A 31 -11.74 -0.06 -4.40
CA ALA A 31 -11.42 0.08 -2.99
C ALA A 31 -12.30 -0.82 -2.10
N LEU A 32 -11.77 -1.22 -0.95
CA LEU A 32 -12.53 -1.80 0.15
C LEU A 32 -12.61 -0.77 1.28
N VAL A 33 -13.80 -0.46 1.77
CA VAL A 33 -14.02 0.49 2.86
C VAL A 33 -14.48 -0.29 4.09
N LEU A 34 -13.63 -0.34 5.11
CA LEU A 34 -13.98 -0.87 6.41
C LEU A 34 -14.77 0.19 7.17
N LYS A 35 -15.99 -0.15 7.58
CA LYS A 35 -16.78 0.66 8.51
C LYS A 35 -16.59 0.10 9.91
N LEU A 36 -15.97 0.90 10.76
CA LEU A 36 -15.64 0.58 12.14
C LEU A 36 -16.73 1.18 13.04
N GLY A 37 -17.23 0.40 13.98
CA GLY A 37 -18.25 0.86 14.92
C GLY A 37 -18.22 0.10 16.25
N GLY A 38 -19.19 0.39 17.10
CA GLY A 38 -19.18 -0.05 18.50
C GLY A 38 -18.91 1.12 19.43
N THR A 39 -18.38 0.87 20.62
CA THR A 39 -18.15 1.92 21.62
C THR A 39 -16.82 2.65 21.41
N THR A 40 -15.71 1.91 21.20
CA THR A 40 -14.37 2.49 21.08
C THR A 40 -13.59 2.05 19.84
N PHE A 41 -14.16 1.20 18.99
CA PHE A 41 -13.41 0.58 17.90
C PHE A 41 -13.08 1.57 16.78
N ASP A 42 -11.79 1.73 16.51
CA ASP A 42 -11.23 2.57 15.44
C ASP A 42 -9.98 1.91 14.82
N TYR A 43 -9.30 2.62 13.93
CA TYR A 43 -8.12 2.12 13.20
C TYR A 43 -6.95 1.73 14.12
N SER A 44 -6.83 2.30 15.33
CA SER A 44 -5.73 2.00 16.26
C SER A 44 -5.88 0.62 16.89
N HIS A 45 -7.11 0.11 16.93
CA HIS A 45 -7.46 -1.23 17.42
C HIS A 45 -7.27 -2.32 16.35
N ILE A 46 -6.89 -1.95 15.13
CA ILE A 46 -6.62 -2.89 14.04
C ILE A 46 -5.12 -3.17 14.00
N GLU A 47 -4.73 -4.29 14.60
CA GLU A 47 -3.34 -4.74 14.62
C GLU A 47 -2.87 -5.10 13.21
N ASN A 48 -3.74 -5.74 12.42
CA ASN A 48 -3.35 -6.21 11.10
C ASN A 48 -4.56 -6.42 10.17
N ILE A 49 -4.39 -6.05 8.90
CA ILE A 49 -5.32 -6.25 7.80
C ILE A 49 -4.63 -7.10 6.76
N LYS A 50 -5.24 -8.25 6.42
CA LYS A 50 -4.80 -9.11 5.32
C LYS A 50 -5.85 -9.19 4.24
N VAL A 51 -5.50 -8.77 3.04
CA VAL A 51 -6.33 -9.02 1.84
C VAL A 51 -5.62 -10.06 0.99
N LYS A 52 -6.35 -11.10 0.58
CA LYS A 52 -5.79 -12.21 -0.20
C LYS A 52 -6.55 -12.39 -1.51
N LEU A 53 -5.78 -12.62 -2.57
CA LEU A 53 -6.24 -13.11 -3.86
C LEU A 53 -5.67 -14.52 -4.06
N GLY A 54 -6.55 -15.52 -4.08
CA GLY A 54 -6.16 -16.93 -4.02
C GLY A 54 -5.36 -17.25 -2.76
N SER A 55 -4.14 -17.77 -2.94
CA SER A 55 -3.21 -18.06 -1.84
C SER A 55 -2.28 -16.90 -1.49
N LYS A 56 -2.30 -15.81 -2.26
CA LYS A 56 -1.36 -14.70 -2.15
C LYS A 56 -1.94 -13.57 -1.30
N THR A 57 -1.11 -13.00 -0.43
CA THR A 57 -1.49 -11.82 0.37
C THR A 57 -1.03 -10.57 -0.37
N ILE A 58 -1.98 -9.69 -0.70
CA ILE A 58 -1.75 -8.48 -1.50
C ILE A 58 -1.80 -7.20 -0.66
N VAL A 59 -2.29 -7.29 0.57
CA VAL A 59 -2.27 -6.22 1.57
C VAL A 59 -1.91 -6.87 2.88
N ASP A 60 -0.88 -6.38 3.55
CA ASP A 60 -0.50 -6.81 4.90
C ASP A 60 0.03 -5.61 5.70
N LEU A 61 -0.85 -4.95 6.47
CA LEU A 61 -0.52 -3.72 7.20
C LEU A 61 -1.49 -3.45 8.36
N SER A 62 -1.10 -2.61 9.31
CA SER A 62 -1.94 -2.21 10.45
C SER A 62 -2.92 -1.08 10.08
N GLY A 63 -3.97 -0.89 10.89
CA GLY A 63 -4.91 0.20 10.67
C GLY A 63 -4.26 1.58 10.78
N THR A 64 -3.29 1.74 11.70
CA THR A 64 -2.49 2.97 11.84
C THR A 64 -1.65 3.25 10.59
N GLN A 65 -0.98 2.23 10.05
CA GLN A 65 -0.21 2.38 8.80
C GLN A 65 -1.11 2.78 7.63
N LEU A 66 -2.28 2.13 7.49
CA LEU A 66 -3.25 2.48 6.45
C LEU A 66 -3.75 3.92 6.58
N LYS A 67 -4.05 4.34 7.82
CA LYS A 67 -4.47 5.72 8.10
C LYS A 67 -3.41 6.71 7.66
N LEU A 68 -2.13 6.45 7.95
CA LEU A 68 -1.03 7.35 7.59
C LEU A 68 -0.84 7.41 6.06
N ILE A 69 -0.89 6.26 5.38
CA ILE A 69 -0.84 6.19 3.90
C ILE A 69 -1.99 6.98 3.27
N ASN A 70 -3.21 6.79 3.75
CA ASN A 70 -4.37 7.53 3.23
C ASN A 70 -4.28 9.02 3.50
N ALA A 71 -3.86 9.41 4.71
CA ALA A 71 -3.68 10.80 5.08
C ALA A 71 -2.58 11.46 4.22
N TYR A 72 -1.46 10.78 3.98
CA TYR A 72 -0.40 11.22 3.07
C TYR A 72 -0.93 11.55 1.67
N MET A 73 -1.83 10.72 1.15
CA MET A 73 -2.50 10.93 -0.14
C MET A 73 -3.60 12.02 -0.11
N GLY A 74 -3.73 12.76 0.99
CA GLY A 74 -4.73 13.82 1.16
C GLY A 74 -6.16 13.32 1.30
N ARG A 75 -6.36 12.04 1.63
CA ARG A 75 -7.71 11.47 1.77
C ARG A 75 -8.32 11.86 3.12
N THR A 76 -9.61 12.13 3.12
CA THR A 76 -10.36 12.53 4.31
C THR A 76 -10.27 11.46 5.40
N TYR A 77 -9.96 11.91 6.62
CA TYR A 77 -9.94 11.06 7.80
C TYR A 77 -11.32 11.01 8.47
N ASN A 78 -11.76 9.80 8.82
CA ASN A 78 -12.92 9.57 9.68
C ASN A 78 -12.66 8.32 10.54
N ALA A 79 -12.80 8.44 11.87
CA ALA A 79 -12.52 7.33 12.78
C ALA A 79 -13.39 6.09 12.52
N ALA A 80 -14.58 6.27 11.94
CA ALA A 80 -15.51 5.19 11.60
C ALA A 80 -15.26 4.55 10.23
N TYR A 81 -14.37 5.09 9.40
CA TYR A 81 -14.14 4.58 8.05
C TYR A 81 -12.66 4.49 7.71
N LEU A 82 -12.23 3.29 7.31
CA LEU A 82 -10.86 3.02 6.92
C LEU A 82 -10.83 2.40 5.52
N PRO A 83 -10.57 3.18 4.46
CA PRO A 83 -10.54 2.68 3.10
C PRO A 83 -9.17 2.09 2.72
N ILE A 84 -9.19 0.96 2.03
CA ILE A 84 -8.06 0.34 1.33
C ILE A 84 -8.27 0.63 -0.15
N HIS A 85 -7.46 1.52 -0.72
CA HIS A 85 -7.57 1.88 -2.13
C HIS A 85 -6.62 1.05 -2.98
N PHE A 86 -7.16 0.49 -4.07
CA PHE A 86 -6.37 -0.19 -5.09
C PHE A 86 -6.18 0.73 -6.31
N ALA A 87 -7.26 1.40 -6.71
CA ALA A 87 -7.25 2.41 -7.77
C ALA A 87 -6.84 3.79 -7.23
N ASP A 88 -6.41 4.70 -8.13
CA ASP A 88 -6.04 6.07 -7.77
C ASP A 88 -7.11 7.09 -8.19
N PRO A 89 -8.05 7.47 -7.30
CA PRO A 89 -9.15 8.37 -7.67
C PRO A 89 -8.68 9.78 -8.04
N ASN A 90 -7.43 10.15 -7.73
CA ASN A 90 -6.86 11.46 -8.02
C ASN A 90 -5.89 11.41 -9.22
N SER A 91 -5.97 10.35 -10.03
CA SER A 91 -5.26 10.25 -11.29
C SER A 91 -5.69 11.34 -12.28
N ARG A 92 -4.79 11.74 -13.18
CA ARG A 92 -5.07 12.76 -14.21
C ARG A 92 -5.85 12.22 -15.40
N THR A 93 -5.79 10.91 -15.64
CA THR A 93 -6.44 10.24 -16.77
C THR A 93 -7.54 9.32 -16.26
N ILE A 94 -8.62 9.19 -17.04
CA ILE A 94 -9.75 8.30 -16.74
C ILE A 94 -9.27 6.85 -16.61
N ASP A 95 -8.37 6.42 -17.50
CA ASP A 95 -7.78 5.08 -17.41
C ASP A 95 -6.91 4.94 -16.15
N GLY A 96 -6.16 5.98 -15.80
CA GLY A 96 -5.35 6.01 -14.58
C GLY A 96 -6.19 6.00 -13.30
N GLU A 97 -7.44 6.47 -13.33
CA GLU A 97 -8.35 6.41 -12.17
C GLU A 97 -8.70 4.97 -11.79
N ASN A 98 -8.74 4.07 -12.77
CA ASN A 98 -8.96 2.64 -12.55
C ASN A 98 -7.67 1.84 -12.48
N TRP A 99 -6.53 2.46 -12.77
CA TRP A 99 -5.24 1.78 -12.78
C TRP A 99 -4.83 1.31 -11.38
N GLY A 100 -4.55 0.02 -11.26
CA GLY A 100 -4.29 -0.65 -10.00
C GLY A 100 -5.53 -1.20 -9.29
N ALA A 101 -6.75 -0.98 -9.81
CA ALA A 101 -7.93 -1.68 -9.31
C ALA A 101 -7.80 -3.20 -9.53
N ILE A 102 -8.49 -3.99 -8.72
CA ILE A 102 -8.47 -5.46 -8.85
C ILE A 102 -9.64 -5.87 -9.74
N ASP A 103 -9.37 -6.39 -10.94
CA ASP A 103 -10.41 -6.95 -11.80
C ASP A 103 -10.79 -8.38 -11.36
N THR A 104 -11.87 -8.50 -10.59
CA THR A 104 -12.33 -9.81 -10.08
C THR A 104 -13.21 -10.58 -11.08
N SER A 105 -13.35 -10.10 -12.32
CA SER A 105 -13.86 -10.93 -13.42
C SER A 105 -12.82 -11.98 -13.85
N ILE A 106 -11.55 -11.76 -13.50
CA ILE A 106 -10.44 -12.69 -13.67
C ILE A 106 -10.48 -13.73 -12.54
N PRO A 107 -10.37 -15.04 -12.85
CA PRO A 107 -10.49 -16.08 -11.85
C PRO A 107 -9.22 -16.20 -10.98
N TYR A 108 -9.22 -15.55 -9.82
CA TYR A 108 -8.14 -15.68 -8.81
C TYR A 108 -8.34 -16.81 -7.79
N GLY A 109 -9.42 -17.60 -7.94
CA GLY A 109 -9.79 -18.70 -7.04
C GLY A 109 -10.52 -18.25 -5.77
N SER A 110 -10.00 -17.26 -5.05
CA SER A 110 -10.69 -16.63 -3.91
C SER A 110 -10.31 -15.17 -3.76
N PHE A 111 -11.20 -14.39 -3.15
CA PHE A 111 -10.92 -13.02 -2.74
C PHE A 111 -11.41 -12.85 -1.30
N SER A 112 -10.50 -12.61 -0.36
CA SER A 112 -10.82 -12.60 1.07
C SER A 112 -10.15 -11.46 1.81
N ILE A 113 -10.73 -11.09 2.95
CA ILE A 113 -10.17 -10.11 3.87
C ILE A 113 -10.23 -10.65 5.30
N GLN A 114 -9.15 -10.44 6.04
CA GLN A 114 -9.01 -10.75 7.45
C GLN A 114 -8.56 -9.48 8.19
N VAL A 115 -9.14 -9.23 9.35
CA VAL A 115 -8.84 -8.08 10.21
C VAL A 115 -8.63 -8.58 11.62
N LYS A 116 -7.42 -8.40 12.16
CA LYS A 116 -7.10 -8.71 13.56
C LYS A 116 -7.41 -7.50 14.43
N ILE A 117 -8.33 -7.67 15.38
CA ILE A 117 -8.83 -6.62 16.27
C ILE A 117 -8.20 -6.80 17.65
N THR A 118 -7.76 -5.73 18.30
CA THR A 118 -7.22 -5.75 19.67
C THR A 118 -7.68 -4.53 20.47
N GLY A 119 -7.93 -4.69 21.77
CA GLY A 119 -8.27 -3.61 22.70
C GLY A 119 -9.66 -2.95 22.54
N ALA A 120 -10.51 -3.42 21.64
CA ALA A 120 -11.80 -2.77 21.34
C ALA A 120 -12.94 -3.25 22.26
N THR A 121 -13.81 -2.34 22.70
CA THR A 121 -15.03 -2.69 23.45
C THR A 121 -16.22 -2.82 22.49
N ALA A 122 -16.83 -4.02 22.44
CA ALA A 122 -17.99 -4.35 21.60
C ALA A 122 -17.82 -3.89 20.12
N PRO A 123 -16.75 -4.33 19.42
CA PRO A 123 -16.50 -3.89 18.06
C PRO A 123 -17.60 -4.35 17.09
N THR A 124 -17.96 -3.48 16.15
CA THR A 124 -18.72 -3.84 14.95
C THR A 124 -17.89 -3.51 13.72
N LEU A 125 -17.96 -4.38 12.71
CA LEU A 125 -17.14 -4.25 11.50
C LEU A 125 -17.97 -4.63 10.28
N GLU A 126 -18.07 -3.72 9.32
CA GLU A 126 -18.64 -3.99 8.00
C GLU A 126 -17.60 -3.70 6.92
N CYS A 127 -17.71 -4.37 5.77
CA CYS A 127 -16.93 -4.06 4.58
C CYS A 127 -17.85 -3.61 3.44
N TRP A 128 -17.47 -2.53 2.78
CA TRP A 128 -18.11 -2.01 1.59
C TRP A 128 -17.11 -2.03 0.44
N MET A 129 -17.53 -2.46 -0.74
CA MET A 129 -16.68 -2.46 -1.93
C MET A 129 -17.10 -1.34 -2.85
N ASP A 130 -16.12 -0.59 -3.35
CA ASP A 130 -16.31 0.31 -4.48
C ASP A 130 -16.10 -0.43 -5.80
N LYS A 131 -17.18 -0.58 -6.55
CA LYS A 131 -17.19 -1.34 -7.80
C LYS A 131 -17.20 -0.42 -9.01
N ALA A 132 -16.57 -0.90 -10.08
CA ALA A 132 -16.74 -0.44 -11.44
C ALA A 132 -17.00 -1.67 -12.34
N ASP A 133 -17.66 -1.44 -13.47
CA ASP A 133 -17.94 -2.52 -14.41
C ASP A 133 -16.62 -3.08 -14.97
N ALA A 134 -16.53 -4.40 -15.09
CA ALA A 134 -15.38 -5.03 -15.72
C ALA A 134 -15.41 -4.79 -17.23
N ASN A 135 -14.26 -4.43 -17.79
CA ASN A 135 -14.07 -4.31 -19.23
C ASN A 135 -12.99 -5.33 -19.67
N PRO A 136 -13.39 -6.43 -20.34
CA PRO A 136 -12.44 -7.47 -20.74
C PRO A 136 -11.43 -7.03 -21.79
N ASP A 137 -11.68 -5.91 -22.49
CA ASP A 137 -10.82 -5.40 -23.55
C ASP A 137 -9.68 -4.50 -23.03
N VAL A 138 -9.64 -4.22 -21.72
CA VAL A 138 -8.58 -3.40 -21.11
C VAL A 138 -7.27 -4.18 -21.09
N PRO A 139 -6.19 -3.67 -21.75
CA PRO A 139 -4.88 -4.28 -21.64
C PRO A 139 -4.39 -4.19 -20.19
N ASP A 140 -3.61 -5.19 -19.76
CA ASP A 140 -3.04 -5.26 -18.41
C ASP A 140 -4.07 -5.28 -17.25
N ARG A 141 -5.32 -5.72 -17.50
CA ARG A 141 -6.35 -5.88 -16.44
C ARG A 141 -5.95 -6.80 -15.27
N GLU A 142 -4.89 -7.58 -15.42
CA GLU A 142 -4.31 -8.41 -14.35
C GLU A 142 -3.44 -7.62 -13.37
N VAL A 143 -3.06 -6.39 -13.73
CA VAL A 143 -2.21 -5.51 -12.93
C VAL A 143 -3.05 -4.79 -11.88
N PHE A 144 -2.72 -4.99 -10.62
CA PHE A 144 -3.38 -4.33 -9.48
C PHE A 144 -2.35 -3.70 -8.55
N ARG A 145 -2.82 -2.82 -7.66
CA ARG A 145 -2.02 -2.25 -6.58
C ARG A 145 -1.97 -3.20 -5.40
N ALA A 146 -0.77 -3.49 -4.93
CA ALA A 146 -0.55 -4.24 -3.71
C ALA A 146 0.27 -3.44 -2.70
N TYR A 147 0.11 -3.77 -1.42
CA TYR A 147 0.86 -3.21 -0.30
C TYR A 147 1.67 -4.32 0.35
N VAL A 148 2.96 -4.37 0.01
CA VAL A 148 3.88 -5.40 0.53
C VAL A 148 4.65 -4.82 1.69
N SER A 149 4.55 -5.46 2.86
CA SER A 149 5.23 -5.01 4.07
C SER A 149 6.54 -5.76 4.32
N GLY A 150 7.42 -5.09 5.05
CA GLY A 150 8.69 -5.62 5.52
C GLY A 150 9.14 -4.80 6.72
N PHE A 151 10.15 -5.30 7.44
CA PHE A 151 10.75 -4.55 8.54
C PHE A 151 12.25 -4.86 8.58
N GLN A 152 13.01 -3.94 9.15
CA GLN A 152 14.43 -4.13 9.40
C GLN A 152 14.80 -3.50 10.73
N SER A 153 15.38 -4.30 11.62
CA SER A 153 15.94 -3.82 12.88
C SER A 153 17.34 -3.27 12.64
N ILE A 154 17.56 -2.04 13.09
CA ILE A 154 18.82 -1.31 12.98
C ILE A 154 19.44 -1.25 14.38
N PRO A 155 20.66 -1.81 14.58
CA PRO A 155 21.21 -2.02 15.93
C PRO A 155 21.81 -0.76 16.55
N ALA A 156 22.08 0.29 15.76
CA ALA A 156 22.65 1.56 16.19
C ALA A 156 22.48 2.63 15.09
N ALA A 157 22.63 3.90 15.47
CA ALA A 157 22.71 5.02 14.53
C ALA A 157 23.67 4.74 13.37
N GLY A 158 23.32 5.18 12.16
CA GLY A 158 24.14 4.94 10.98
C GLY A 158 23.39 5.15 9.67
N ARG A 159 23.99 4.67 8.57
CA ARG A 159 23.45 4.78 7.21
C ARG A 159 23.21 3.40 6.56
N PRO A 160 22.33 2.55 7.12
CA PRO A 160 22.07 1.22 6.59
C PRO A 160 21.37 1.28 5.22
N THR A 161 21.65 0.27 4.38
CA THR A 161 20.79 -0.04 3.25
C THR A 161 19.56 -0.79 3.77
N LEU A 162 18.38 -0.25 3.48
CA LEU A 162 17.10 -0.80 3.85
C LEU A 162 16.65 -1.87 2.84
N ALA A 163 16.23 -3.02 3.36
CA ALA A 163 15.67 -4.14 2.60
C ALA A 163 14.20 -3.87 2.24
N VAL A 164 13.98 -2.89 1.36
CA VAL A 164 12.64 -2.50 0.91
C VAL A 164 11.96 -3.68 0.20
N PRO A 165 10.73 -4.06 0.60
CA PRO A 165 10.03 -5.18 0.00
C PRO A 165 9.57 -4.84 -1.43
N VAL A 166 9.91 -5.66 -2.42
CA VAL A 166 9.58 -5.41 -3.84
C VAL A 166 8.85 -6.57 -4.52
N GLY A 167 8.32 -7.51 -3.74
CA GLY A 167 7.67 -8.75 -4.20
C GLY A 167 8.65 -9.91 -4.38
N SER A 168 8.11 -11.08 -4.76
CA SER A 168 8.86 -12.34 -4.84
C SER A 168 9.56 -12.57 -6.19
N ILE A 169 9.11 -11.90 -7.25
CA ILE A 169 9.65 -12.02 -8.61
C ILE A 169 9.87 -10.62 -9.20
N ILE A 170 10.86 -10.51 -10.09
CA ILE A 170 11.12 -9.27 -10.83
C ILE A 170 9.95 -8.85 -11.74
N GLY A 171 9.85 -7.55 -12.02
CA GLY A 171 8.88 -7.00 -12.96
C GLY A 171 7.72 -6.27 -12.30
N ASN A 172 7.78 -6.05 -10.98
CA ASN A 172 6.90 -5.12 -10.29
C ASN A 172 7.31 -3.68 -10.57
N LEU A 173 6.34 -2.77 -10.52
CA LEU A 173 6.58 -1.33 -10.59
C LEU A 173 6.34 -0.73 -9.20
N ILE A 174 7.35 -0.10 -8.63
CA ILE A 174 7.24 0.60 -7.35
C ILE A 174 6.54 1.92 -7.61
N THR A 175 5.37 2.09 -7.02
CA THR A 175 4.70 3.38 -7.04
C THR A 175 5.16 4.22 -5.85
N ARG A 176 5.20 3.65 -4.64
CA ARG A 176 5.64 4.37 -3.44
C ARG A 176 6.33 3.42 -2.47
N ALA A 177 7.27 3.93 -1.70
CA ALA A 177 7.84 3.22 -0.56
C ALA A 177 7.66 4.06 0.71
N HIS A 178 6.97 3.52 1.70
CA HIS A 178 6.63 4.15 2.96
C HIS A 178 7.54 3.60 4.06
N PHE A 179 8.18 4.49 4.80
CA PHE A 179 9.02 4.20 5.94
C PHE A 179 8.35 4.77 7.19
N PHE A 180 7.96 3.91 8.12
CA PHE A 180 7.32 4.31 9.37
C PHE A 180 8.37 4.35 10.48
N HIS A 181 8.95 5.54 10.66
CA HIS A 181 10.01 5.82 11.61
C HIS A 181 10.10 7.33 11.88
N ALA A 182 10.42 7.73 13.10
CA ALA A 182 10.54 9.14 13.47
C ALA A 182 11.96 9.71 13.24
N GLU A 183 13.00 8.90 13.45
CA GLU A 183 14.40 9.36 13.45
C GLU A 183 15.14 9.16 12.11
N ILE A 184 14.41 9.08 10.99
CA ILE A 184 15.09 9.11 9.67
C ILE A 184 15.33 10.58 9.32
N SER A 185 16.60 10.97 9.19
CA SER A 185 17.00 12.35 8.87
C SER A 185 17.32 12.57 7.39
N LYS A 186 17.76 11.52 6.69
CA LYS A 186 18.02 11.53 5.24
C LYS A 186 17.64 10.23 4.56
N LEU A 187 17.30 10.30 3.28
CA LEU A 187 17.06 9.15 2.41
C LEU A 187 17.80 9.32 1.08
N ASP A 188 18.61 8.35 0.71
CA ASP A 188 19.15 8.19 -0.64
C ASP A 188 18.44 7.06 -1.35
N VAL A 189 18.14 7.26 -2.62
CA VAL A 189 17.55 6.23 -3.47
C VAL A 189 18.38 6.10 -4.73
N LYS A 190 18.87 4.90 -5.01
CA LYS A 190 19.65 4.59 -6.21
C LYS A 190 19.00 3.48 -7.01
N ARG A 191 19.03 3.61 -8.33
CA ARG A 191 18.61 2.59 -9.28
C ARG A 191 19.65 2.42 -10.36
N ASP A 192 20.14 1.20 -10.55
CA ASP A 192 21.10 0.88 -11.62
C ASP A 192 22.33 1.81 -11.61
N GLY A 193 22.82 2.16 -10.41
CA GLY A 193 23.92 3.09 -10.21
C GLY A 193 23.57 4.58 -10.37
N TYR A 194 22.37 4.92 -10.84
CA TYR A 194 21.87 6.29 -10.93
C TYR A 194 21.23 6.73 -9.61
N ASN A 195 21.62 7.90 -9.10
CA ASN A 195 20.99 8.50 -7.92
C ASN A 195 19.64 9.10 -8.32
N LEU A 196 18.54 8.50 -7.85
CA LEU A 196 17.21 9.10 -7.94
C LEU A 196 17.03 10.18 -6.87
N ILE A 197 17.57 9.95 -5.68
CA ILE A 197 17.70 10.91 -4.59
C ILE A 197 19.10 10.79 -4.03
N GLU A 198 19.81 11.91 -3.92
CA GLU A 198 21.15 11.99 -3.34
C GLU A 198 21.15 12.96 -2.17
N GLU A 199 21.55 12.48 -1.00
CA GLU A 199 21.55 13.21 0.26
C GLU A 199 20.19 13.85 0.60
N GLY A 200 19.09 13.15 0.28
CA GLY A 200 17.74 13.66 0.43
C GLY A 200 17.38 13.93 1.88
N GLU A 201 17.62 15.15 2.34
CA GLU A 201 17.20 15.63 3.66
C GLU A 201 15.67 15.53 3.77
N VAL A 202 15.19 14.92 4.85
CA VAL A 202 13.75 14.67 5.00
C VAL A 202 12.93 15.95 4.94
N ALA A 203 13.43 17.06 5.49
CA ALA A 203 12.76 18.35 5.43
C ALA A 203 12.58 18.86 3.98
N LEU A 204 13.59 18.68 3.12
CA LEU A 204 13.52 19.04 1.71
C LEU A 204 12.54 18.13 0.95
N LEU A 205 12.65 16.81 1.14
CA LEU A 205 11.76 15.84 0.50
C LEU A 205 10.29 16.08 0.86
N GLN A 206 10.03 16.39 2.14
CA GLN A 206 8.70 16.70 2.63
C GLN A 206 8.17 18.03 2.07
N PHE A 207 9.02 19.05 1.92
CA PHE A 207 8.65 20.30 1.27
C PHE A 207 8.23 20.06 -0.20
N GLU A 208 9.02 19.32 -0.97
CA GLU A 208 8.69 18.99 -2.37
C GLU A 208 7.40 18.16 -2.48
N GLN A 209 7.16 17.25 -1.55
CA GLN A 209 5.91 16.47 -1.49
C GLN A 209 4.69 17.35 -1.19
N ALA A 210 4.84 18.36 -0.33
CA ALA A 210 3.76 19.31 -0.03
C ALA A 210 3.37 20.14 -1.28
N GLU A 211 4.34 20.53 -2.11
CA GLU A 211 4.09 21.18 -3.41
C GLU A 211 3.28 20.28 -4.36
N LEU A 212 3.35 18.95 -4.20
CA LEU A 212 2.60 17.95 -4.95
C LEU A 212 1.28 17.54 -4.27
N ASN A 213 0.76 18.37 -3.35
CA ASN A 213 -0.48 18.13 -2.60
C ASN A 213 -0.46 16.84 -1.77
N ARG A 214 0.71 16.45 -1.26
CA ARG A 214 0.82 15.40 -0.22
C ARG A 214 0.75 16.03 1.16
N VAL A 215 0.22 15.26 2.11
CA VAL A 215 0.11 15.71 3.51
C VAL A 215 1.15 14.99 4.36
N ILE A 216 2.21 15.70 4.73
CA ILE A 216 3.29 15.18 5.58
C ILE A 216 2.70 14.59 6.87
N GLN A 217 3.12 13.38 7.24
CA GLN A 217 2.69 12.70 8.45
C GLN A 217 3.88 12.52 9.40
N ALA A 218 3.68 12.77 10.70
CA ALA A 218 4.71 12.51 11.70
C ALA A 218 5.04 11.01 11.76
N GLY A 219 6.33 10.67 11.81
CA GLY A 219 6.80 9.29 11.85
C GLY A 219 6.57 8.51 10.55
N HIS A 220 6.28 9.18 9.43
CA HIS A 220 6.10 8.56 8.13
C HIS A 220 6.83 9.37 7.06
N LEU A 221 7.87 8.74 6.49
CA LEU A 221 8.57 9.22 5.30
C LEU A 221 8.10 8.42 4.08
N CYS A 222 7.83 9.08 2.96
CA CYS A 222 7.45 8.43 1.72
C CYS A 222 8.48 8.75 0.63
N PHE A 223 8.95 7.73 -0.08
CA PHE A 223 9.50 7.90 -1.42
C PHE A 223 8.34 7.81 -2.42
N ASP A 224 8.05 8.91 -3.13
CA ASP A 224 6.94 9.02 -4.09
C ASP A 224 7.42 9.56 -5.44
N PRO A 225 7.82 8.70 -6.38
CA PRO A 225 8.21 9.10 -7.73
C PRO A 225 7.03 9.59 -8.60
N LEU A 226 5.76 9.44 -8.19
CA LEU A 226 4.59 9.80 -9.00
C LEU A 226 4.31 11.31 -8.90
N ILE A 227 5.14 12.10 -9.58
CA ILE A 227 4.90 13.52 -9.79
C ILE A 227 3.53 13.70 -10.47
N SER A 228 2.65 14.51 -9.87
CA SER A 228 1.29 14.75 -10.37
C SER A 228 0.40 13.51 -10.51
N ASN A 229 0.64 12.45 -9.72
CA ASN A 229 -0.11 11.19 -9.78
C ASN A 229 -0.05 10.47 -11.14
N ASP A 230 1.00 10.69 -11.92
CA ASP A 230 1.22 9.99 -13.17
C ASP A 230 1.83 8.61 -12.94
N GLN A 231 1.09 7.56 -13.29
CA GLN A 231 1.48 6.16 -13.09
C GLN A 231 2.70 5.75 -13.94
N SER A 232 2.97 6.46 -15.04
CA SER A 232 4.12 6.19 -15.91
C SER A 232 5.47 6.45 -15.24
N MET A 233 5.47 7.24 -14.16
CA MET A 233 6.66 7.56 -13.36
C MET A 233 7.00 6.47 -12.33
N SER A 234 6.23 5.39 -12.26
CA SER A 234 6.52 4.26 -11.38
C SER A 234 7.88 3.62 -11.71
N ILE A 235 8.59 3.19 -10.67
CA ILE A 235 9.96 2.71 -10.80
C ILE A 235 9.98 1.21 -11.07
N SER A 236 10.47 0.83 -12.25
CA SER A 236 10.63 -0.59 -12.60
C SER A 236 11.72 -1.27 -11.77
N THR A 237 11.37 -2.42 -11.19
CA THR A 237 12.30 -3.35 -10.52
C THR A 237 13.17 -4.15 -11.49
N THR A 238 13.03 -3.91 -12.80
CA THR A 238 13.84 -4.54 -13.84
C THR A 238 14.70 -3.53 -14.57
N MET A 239 15.82 -4.00 -15.11
CA MET A 239 16.66 -3.30 -16.07
C MET A 239 16.88 -4.18 -17.30
N THR A 240 17.29 -3.56 -18.40
CA THR A 240 17.70 -4.28 -19.61
C THR A 240 19.20 -4.10 -19.80
N LYS A 241 19.96 -5.19 -19.80
CA LYS A 241 21.40 -5.18 -20.08
C LYS A 241 21.71 -6.22 -21.15
N GLY A 242 22.30 -5.77 -22.26
CA GLY A 242 22.59 -6.65 -23.40
C GLY A 242 21.34 -7.31 -24.01
N GLY A 243 20.18 -6.64 -23.97
CA GLY A 243 18.91 -7.17 -24.50
C GLY A 243 18.18 -8.14 -23.56
N VAL A 244 18.74 -8.47 -22.39
CA VAL A 244 18.12 -9.36 -21.40
C VAL A 244 17.54 -8.54 -20.26
N LYS A 245 16.28 -8.86 -19.88
CA LYS A 245 15.65 -8.31 -18.68
C LYS A 245 16.21 -8.99 -17.43
N MET A 246 16.63 -8.22 -16.45
CA MET A 246 17.19 -8.70 -15.19
C MET A 246 16.77 -7.78 -14.03
N PRO A 247 16.93 -8.19 -12.75
CA PRO A 247 16.65 -7.32 -11.62
C PRO A 247 17.48 -6.03 -11.70
N ALA A 248 16.84 -4.87 -11.52
CA ALA A 248 17.57 -3.61 -11.35
C ALA A 248 18.13 -3.53 -9.92
N PRO A 249 19.41 -3.22 -9.72
CA PRO A 249 19.93 -2.87 -8.40
C PRO A 249 19.17 -1.66 -7.87
N LEU A 250 18.44 -1.84 -6.77
CA LEU A 250 17.69 -0.79 -6.09
C LEU A 250 18.21 -0.68 -4.67
N GLU A 251 18.60 0.52 -4.28
CA GLU A 251 19.15 0.79 -2.95
C GLU A 251 18.39 1.94 -2.31
N PHE A 252 17.87 1.70 -1.12
CA PHE A 252 17.31 2.71 -0.23
C PHE A 252 18.24 2.82 0.95
N ARG A 253 18.88 3.96 1.15
CA ARG A 253 19.79 4.18 2.28
C ARG A 253 19.21 5.28 3.15
N ALA A 254 18.89 4.96 4.39
CA ALA A 254 18.41 5.95 5.34
C ALA A 254 19.53 6.33 6.30
N VAL A 255 19.58 7.57 6.74
CA VAL A 255 20.38 7.98 7.91
C VAL A 255 19.48 7.95 9.13
N LEU A 256 19.86 7.16 10.14
CA LEU A 256 19.15 7.03 11.40
C LEU A 256 20.03 7.53 12.55
N ASP A 257 19.41 8.20 13.51
CA ASP A 257 20.09 8.79 14.66
C ASP A 257 20.11 7.89 15.90
N ASP A 258 19.40 6.76 15.90
CA ASP A 258 19.40 5.76 16.98
C ASP A 258 19.09 4.33 16.46
N ALA A 259 19.21 3.35 17.35
CA ALA A 259 18.79 1.97 17.15
C ALA A 259 17.25 1.84 17.24
N ASP A 260 16.62 1.30 16.20
CA ASP A 260 15.19 0.98 16.21
C ASP A 260 14.82 0.08 15.01
N THR A 261 13.53 -0.28 14.88
CA THR A 261 12.98 -1.04 13.77
C THR A 261 12.27 -0.13 12.77
N VAL A 262 12.76 -0.12 11.54
CA VAL A 262 12.09 0.56 10.43
C VAL A 262 11.05 -0.38 9.83
N ASN A 263 9.78 -0.02 9.97
CA ASN A 263 8.69 -0.70 9.25
C ASN A 263 8.56 -0.09 7.86
N MET A 264 8.46 -0.94 6.85
CA MET A 264 8.41 -0.54 5.45
C MET A 264 7.16 -1.10 4.79
N ILE A 265 6.49 -0.29 3.98
CA ILE A 265 5.42 -0.75 3.09
C ILE A 265 5.72 -0.22 1.70
N THR A 266 5.72 -1.09 0.71
CA THR A 266 5.85 -0.69 -0.70
C THR A 266 4.51 -0.85 -1.39
N GLU A 267 4.03 0.24 -2.00
CA GLU A 267 2.96 0.19 -2.98
C GLU A 267 3.55 -0.27 -4.33
N LEU A 268 3.00 -1.35 -4.87
CA LEU A 268 3.44 -1.94 -6.14
C LEU A 268 2.28 -2.02 -7.12
N TYR A 269 2.53 -1.72 -8.40
CA TYR A 269 1.75 -2.32 -9.47
C TYR A 269 2.34 -3.69 -9.82
N THR A 270 1.52 -4.72 -9.73
CA THR A 270 1.95 -6.12 -9.76
C THR A 270 0.86 -7.03 -10.30
N THR A 271 1.19 -8.30 -10.52
CA THR A 271 0.25 -9.38 -10.81
C THR A 271 0.35 -10.44 -9.71
N VAL A 272 -0.65 -11.32 -9.59
CA VAL A 272 -0.70 -12.36 -8.53
C VAL A 272 0.54 -13.26 -8.53
N GLU A 273 1.15 -13.49 -9.69
CA GLU A 273 2.34 -14.33 -9.81
C GLU A 273 3.59 -13.70 -9.19
N ARG A 274 3.67 -12.36 -9.17
CA ARG A 274 4.89 -11.62 -8.79
C ARG A 274 4.92 -11.18 -7.33
N ILE A 275 3.83 -11.42 -6.59
CA ILE A 275 3.72 -11.08 -5.17
C ILE A 275 4.20 -12.20 -4.25
#